data_AF-A0A1C3NWL4-F1
#
_entry.id   AF-A0A1C3NWL4-F1
#
_cell.length_a   1.000
_cell.length_b   1.000
_cell.length_c   1.000
_cell.angle_alpha   90.00
_cell.angle_beta   90.00
_cell.angle_gamma   90.00
#
_symmetry.space_group_name_H-M   'P 1'
#
loop_
_entity.id
_entity.type
_entity.pdbx_description
1 polymer ?
#
loop_
_entity_poly.entity_id
_entity_poly.type
_entity_poly.pdbx_seq_one_letter_code
_entity_poly.pdbx_strand_id
1 'polypeptide(L)'
;MESGIFADILAGNSLSRRDTGLFGARRAAALALSGHPDDAATVGLDALQIARATSSERTTAILSDVARTLTPWRSHPGPREFREAMGA
;
A
#
# COMPACT_ATOMS: atom_id res chain seq x y z
N MET A 1 -18.27 -33.43 4.37
CA MET A 1 -18.98 -32.43 3.53
C MET A 1 -18.35 -31.07 3.82
N GLU A 2 -17.05 -30.93 3.57
CA GLU A 2 -16.26 -29.78 4.05
C GLU A 2 -15.35 -29.18 2.97
N SER A 3 -14.96 -29.95 1.96
CA SER A 3 -14.05 -29.52 0.89
C SER A 3 -14.64 -28.49 -0.07
N GLY A 4 -15.97 -28.46 -0.24
CA GLY A 4 -16.65 -27.53 -1.16
C GLY A 4 -16.65 -26.08 -0.67
N ILE A 5 -16.72 -25.86 0.65
CA ILE A 5 -16.76 -24.52 1.25
C ILE A 5 -15.41 -23.82 1.07
N PHE A 6 -14.31 -24.53 1.29
CA PHE A 6 -12.97 -23.96 1.08
C PHE A 6 -12.71 -23.65 -0.40
N ALA A 7 -13.21 -24.47 -1.33
CA ALA A 7 -13.10 -24.23 -2.75
C ALA A 7 -13.87 -22.96 -3.19
N ASP A 8 -15.04 -22.71 -2.62
CA ASP A 8 -15.84 -21.51 -2.88
C ASP A 8 -15.18 -20.24 -2.29
N ILE A 9 -14.64 -20.34 -1.08
CA ILE A 9 -13.87 -19.26 -0.43
C ILE A 9 -12.59 -18.93 -1.21
N LEU A 10 -11.87 -19.94 -1.71
CA LEU A 10 -10.69 -19.75 -2.55
C LEU A 10 -11.06 -19.26 -3.95
N ALA A 11 -12.16 -19.74 -4.53
CA ALA A 11 -12.67 -19.31 -5.84
C ALA A 11 -13.16 -17.85 -5.84
N GLY A 12 -13.57 -17.34 -4.67
CA GLY A 12 -13.80 -15.91 -4.48
C GLY A 12 -12.59 -15.03 -4.82
N ASN A 13 -11.35 -15.60 -4.78
CA ASN A 13 -10.02 -15.15 -5.24
C ASN A 13 -9.68 -13.64 -5.22
N SER A 14 -10.50 -12.85 -4.55
CA SER A 14 -10.34 -11.43 -4.38
C SER A 14 -9.57 -11.30 -3.08
N LEU A 15 -8.37 -10.74 -3.18
CA LEU A 15 -7.62 -10.34 -2.00
C LEU A 15 -8.59 -9.61 -1.06
N SER A 16 -8.58 -10.00 0.23
CA SER A 16 -9.30 -9.21 1.22
C SER A 16 -8.86 -7.77 1.08
N ARG A 17 -9.77 -6.81 1.28
CA ARG A 17 -9.43 -5.38 1.21
C ARG A 17 -8.15 -5.08 1.99
N ARG A 18 -7.94 -5.74 3.14
CA ARG A 18 -6.72 -5.62 3.95
C ARG A 18 -5.44 -6.10 3.23
N ASP A 19 -5.52 -7.23 2.53
CA ASP A 19 -4.41 -7.79 1.76
C ASP A 19 -4.11 -6.93 0.53
N THR A 20 -5.13 -6.38 -0.14
CA THR A 20 -4.93 -5.41 -1.23
C THR A 20 -4.08 -4.23 -0.77
N GLY A 21 -4.37 -3.67 0.41
CA GLY A 21 -3.58 -2.58 0.98
C GLY A 21 -2.15 -3.03 1.32
N LEU A 22 -1.97 -4.23 1.87
CA LEU A 22 -0.65 -4.77 2.19
C LEU A 22 0.22 -4.97 0.94
N PHE A 23 -0.32 -5.59 -0.10
CA PHE A 23 0.39 -5.81 -1.36
C PHE A 23 0.64 -4.48 -2.10
N GLY A 24 -0.31 -3.54 -2.05
CA GLY A 24 -0.13 -2.18 -2.54
C GLY A 24 1.05 -1.47 -1.86
N ALA A 25 1.11 -1.51 -0.53
CA ALA A 25 2.22 -0.91 0.23
C ALA A 25 3.58 -1.54 -0.13
N ARG A 26 3.63 -2.87 -0.30
CA ARG A 26 4.86 -3.56 -0.75
C ARG A 26 5.25 -3.19 -2.19
N ARG A 27 4.27 -3.05 -3.09
CA ARG A 27 4.51 -2.60 -4.46
C ARG A 27 5.05 -1.17 -4.48
N ALA A 28 4.49 -0.27 -3.67
CA ALA A 28 4.99 1.10 -3.51
C ALA A 28 6.45 1.11 -3.04
N ALA A 29 6.82 0.24 -2.09
CA ALA A 29 8.22 0.09 -1.65
C ALA A 29 9.14 -0.35 -2.80
N ALA A 30 8.74 -1.34 -3.59
CA ALA A 30 9.52 -1.79 -4.74
C ALA A 30 9.68 -0.70 -5.82
N LEU A 31 8.65 0.11 -6.06
CA LEU A 31 8.69 1.24 -6.99
C LEU A 31 9.64 2.34 -6.48
N ALA A 32 9.58 2.66 -5.19
CA ALA A 32 10.47 3.65 -4.58
C ALA A 32 11.95 3.24 -4.70
N LEU A 33 12.24 1.95 -4.44
CA LEU A 33 13.60 1.40 -4.55
C LEU A 33 14.09 1.28 -6.00
N SER A 34 13.18 1.10 -6.95
CA SER A 34 13.51 1.03 -8.39
C SER A 34 13.63 2.39 -9.07
N GLY A 35 13.45 3.50 -8.32
CA GLY A 35 13.60 4.85 -8.87
C GLY A 35 12.36 5.39 -9.58
N HIS A 36 11.17 4.85 -9.29
CA HIS A 36 9.88 5.34 -9.80
C HIS A 36 9.09 6.05 -8.67
N PRO A 37 9.52 7.26 -8.25
CA PRO A 37 8.98 7.90 -7.05
C PRO A 37 7.51 8.32 -7.18
N ASP A 38 7.08 8.78 -8.36
CA ASP A 38 5.70 9.23 -8.60
C ASP A 38 4.71 8.06 -8.67
N ASP A 39 5.09 6.94 -9.32
CA ASP A 39 4.32 5.70 -9.27
C ASP A 39 4.26 5.11 -7.86
N ALA A 40 5.39 5.14 -7.12
CA ALA A 40 5.44 4.69 -5.74
C ALA A 40 4.48 5.48 -4.84
N ALA A 41 4.44 6.81 -5.01
CA ALA A 41 3.53 7.67 -4.27
C ALA A 41 2.07 7.39 -4.61
N THR A 42 1.73 7.24 -5.90
CA THR A 42 0.38 6.93 -6.36
C THR A 42 -0.13 5.61 -5.76
N VAL A 43 0.68 4.55 -5.86
CA VAL A 43 0.34 3.24 -5.27
C VAL A 43 0.31 3.29 -3.75
N GLY A 44 1.19 4.09 -3.13
CA GLY A 44 1.23 4.31 -1.69
C GLY A 44 -0.04 4.99 -1.16
N LEU A 45 -0.58 5.98 -1.88
CA LEU A 45 -1.82 6.67 -1.52
C LEU A 45 -3.03 5.72 -1.55
N ASP A 46 -3.16 4.90 -2.59
CA ASP A 46 -4.23 3.89 -2.67
C ASP A 46 -4.16 2.90 -1.50
N ALA A 47 -2.96 2.38 -1.24
CA ALA A 47 -2.71 1.48 -0.12
C ALA A 47 -2.96 2.14 1.25
N LEU A 48 -2.70 3.44 1.40
CA LEU A 48 -2.96 4.21 2.62
C LEU A 48 -4.46 4.33 2.90
N GLN A 49 -5.27 4.62 1.87
CA GLN A 49 -6.74 4.68 2.01
C GLN A 49 -7.28 3.35 2.53
N ILE A 50 -6.79 2.25 1.95
CA ILE A 50 -7.15 0.91 2.38
C ILE A 50 -6.67 0.62 3.81
N ALA A 51 -5.44 1.00 4.15
CA ALA A 51 -4.88 0.81 5.49
C ALA A 51 -5.70 1.55 6.55
N ARG A 52 -6.15 2.78 6.27
CA ARG A 52 -7.05 3.55 7.15
C ARG A 52 -8.43 2.90 7.24
N ALA A 53 -9.02 2.51 6.12
CA ALA A 53 -10.33 1.86 6.10
C ALA A 53 -10.36 0.50 6.81
N THR A 54 -9.20 -0.17 6.93
CA THR A 54 -9.07 -1.49 7.58
C THR A 54 -8.37 -1.43 8.95
N SER A 55 -8.04 -0.22 9.44
CA SER A 55 -7.26 0.01 10.66
C SER A 55 -5.99 -0.85 10.72
N SER A 56 -5.31 -1.02 9.59
CA SER A 56 -4.13 -1.89 9.47
C SER A 56 -2.86 -1.12 9.83
N GLU A 57 -2.42 -1.24 11.08
CA GLU A 57 -1.15 -0.67 11.54
C GLU A 57 0.06 -1.21 10.77
N ARG A 58 0.04 -2.51 10.46
CA ARG A 58 1.11 -3.17 9.69
C ARG A 58 1.30 -2.53 8.31
N THR A 59 0.19 -2.26 7.61
CA THR A 59 0.24 -1.64 6.28
C THR A 59 0.74 -0.20 6.39
N THR A 60 0.26 0.54 7.38
CA THR A 60 0.69 1.91 7.66
C THR A 60 2.18 2.00 7.97
N ALA A 61 2.74 1.06 8.74
CA ALA A 61 4.17 1.01 9.04
C ALA A 61 5.04 0.83 7.79
N ILE A 62 4.61 -0.01 6.84
CA ILE A 62 5.29 -0.17 5.55
C ILE A 62 5.24 1.14 4.76
N LEU A 63 4.07 1.79 4.71
CA LEU A 63 3.91 3.08 4.01
C LEU A 63 4.77 4.20 4.60
N SER A 64 4.96 4.21 5.93
CA SER A 64 5.91 5.12 6.59
C SER A 64 7.36 4.88 6.18
N ASP A 65 7.73 3.62 5.91
CA ASP A 65 9.05 3.28 5.38
C ASP A 65 9.22 3.72 3.92
N VAL A 66 8.17 3.55 3.10
CA VAL A 66 8.12 4.09 1.73
C VAL A 66 8.30 5.60 1.73
N ALA A 67 7.59 6.32 2.61
CA ALA A 67 7.68 7.79 2.71
C ALA A 67 9.10 8.25 3.11
N ARG A 68 9.80 7.46 3.94
CA ARG A 68 11.22 7.69 4.28
C ARG A 68 12.13 7.43 3.09
N THR A 69 11.92 6.32 2.38
CA THR A 69 12.68 5.98 1.15
C THR A 69 12.52 7.05 0.08
N LEU A 70 11.33 7.66 -0.04
CA LEU A 70 11.04 8.72 -1.00
C LEU A 70 11.57 10.12 -0.61
N THR A 71 12.24 10.26 0.55
CA THR A 71 12.79 11.56 1.02
C THR A 71 13.70 12.26 0.01
N PRO A 72 14.57 11.59 -0.78
CA PRO A 72 15.39 12.24 -1.81
C PRO A 72 14.55 12.95 -2.89
N TRP A 73 13.34 12.46 -3.16
CA TRP A 73 12.40 13.01 -4.14
C TRP A 73 11.29 13.85 -3.50
N ARG A 74 11.49 14.35 -2.28
CA ARG A 74 10.48 15.15 -1.55
C ARG A 74 9.95 16.38 -2.30
N SER A 75 10.71 16.88 -3.27
CA SER A 75 10.32 18.03 -4.11
C SER A 75 9.41 17.65 -5.28
N HIS A 76 9.27 16.36 -5.59
CA HIS A 76 8.34 15.87 -6.60
C HIS A 76 6.90 15.93 -6.08
N PRO A 77 5.92 16.21 -6.95
CA PRO A 77 4.52 16.36 -6.54
C PRO A 77 3.96 15.08 -5.88
N GLY A 78 4.21 13.89 -6.45
CA GLY A 78 3.70 12.62 -5.91
C GLY A 78 4.21 12.33 -4.49
N PRO A 79 5.54 12.21 -4.28
CA PRO A 79 6.13 11.99 -2.96
C PRO A 79 5.74 13.04 -1.91
N ARG A 80 5.55 14.30 -2.33
CA ARG A 80 5.08 15.37 -1.44
C ARG A 80 3.65 15.08 -0.97
N GLU A 81 2.72 14.85 -1.88
CA GLU A 81 1.32 14.54 -1.56
C GLU A 81 1.21 13.30 -0.67
N PHE A 82 1.97 12.24 -1.00
CA PHE A 82 1.99 11.03 -0.20
C PHE A 82 2.47 11.27 1.24
N ARG A 83 3.50 12.11 1.42
CA ARG A 83 3.99 12.48 2.76
C ARG A 83 2.99 13.34 3.54
N GLU A 84 2.34 14.29 2.88
CA GLU A 84 1.27 15.10 3.48
C GLU A 84 0.11 14.19 3.93
N ALA A 85 -0.28 13.21 3.11
CA ALA A 85 -1.32 12.24 3.45
C ALA A 85 -0.94 11.35 4.64
N MET A 86 0.34 11.00 4.80
CA MET A 86 0.85 10.19 5.92
C MET A 86 0.94 10.95 7.26
N GLY A 87 0.94 12.28 7.24
CA GLY A 87 1.30 13.11 8.41
C GLY A 87 0.47 14.38 8.59
N ALA A 88 -0.86 14.28 8.42
CA ALA A 88 -1.80 15.20 9.08
C ALA A 88 -2.09 14.72 10.52
#